data_AF-A0A1X7VBB8-F1
#
_entry.id   AF-A0A1X7VBB8-F1
#
_cell.length_a   1.000
_cell.length_b   1.000
_cell.length_c   1.000
_cell.angle_alpha   90.00
_cell.angle_beta   90.00
_cell.angle_gamma   90.00
#
_symmetry.space_group_name_H-M   'P 1'
#
loop_
_entity.id
_entity.type
_entity.pdbx_description
1 polymer ?
#
loop_
_entity_poly.entity_id
_entity_poly.type
_entity_poly.pdbx_seq_one_letter_code
_entity_poly.pdbx_strand_id
1 'polypeptide(L)'
;MSTDCTNQGTSGSFLLYLRVCCVIDNLGRSVTIKGNGINRYILCPRVLPKSCPSEKNCKDLNSKGSTINGNYIIYPDGETQVEVYCDMNGINCDGEGGWTRVGYLNMTQSGATCPTGLAEKNYTNISHPLCGREASNNNNCNSTTFSSNGLTYNKVCGQVRGYQFFRALAFQRFAIHQNNEDFAVDGVSITHGRNPREHIWTYAGGFSENSTDNRACPCNTGYSGGLDLNATFIGSHYYCESGADSGQSVSEVLYANDPLWDGQQCDGPESTCCPANSKMPWFYRSLDTQTTDDIEQRVCRSRKESGASGVLVDIIELYIK
;
A
#
# COMPACT_ATOMS: atom_id res chain seq x y z
N MET A 1 -43.22 25.45 4.58
CA MET A 1 -42.71 24.88 5.84
C MET A 1 -41.26 24.54 5.60
N SER A 2 -40.36 25.11 6.39
CA SER A 2 -38.93 24.83 6.35
C SER A 2 -38.72 23.48 7.05
N THR A 3 -38.31 22.45 6.32
CA THR A 3 -37.85 21.21 6.94
C THR A 3 -36.46 21.46 7.50
N ASP A 4 -36.40 21.54 8.82
CA ASP A 4 -35.19 21.61 9.61
C ASP A 4 -34.36 20.34 9.33
N CYS A 5 -33.27 20.46 8.59
CA CYS A 5 -32.29 19.38 8.48
C CYS A 5 -31.53 19.35 9.81
N THR A 6 -31.99 18.48 10.70
CA THR A 6 -31.60 18.36 12.10
C THR A 6 -30.10 18.46 12.34
N ASN A 7 -29.66 19.59 12.89
CA ASN A 7 -28.59 19.61 13.88
C ASN A 7 -29.28 19.68 15.25
N GLN A 8 -29.33 18.56 15.97
CA GLN A 8 -29.62 18.61 17.40
C GLN A 8 -28.40 19.26 18.09
N GLY A 9 -28.56 20.52 18.47
CA GLY A 9 -27.58 21.27 19.26
C GLY A 9 -28.31 22.32 20.08
N THR A 10 -28.57 21.98 21.34
CA THR A 10 -29.22 22.82 22.36
C THR A 10 -28.43 24.09 22.66
N SER A 11 -29.19 25.19 22.78
CA SER A 11 -28.92 26.46 23.47
C SER A 11 -27.71 27.31 23.03
N GLY A 12 -28.03 28.51 22.52
CA GLY A 12 -27.39 29.73 23.04
C GLY A 12 -26.04 30.15 22.45
N SER A 13 -25.84 30.01 21.15
CA SER A 13 -24.83 30.81 20.42
C SER A 13 -25.12 30.74 18.92
N PHE A 14 -25.16 31.87 18.22
CA PHE A 14 -25.23 31.90 16.76
C PHE A 14 -23.93 31.31 16.18
N LEU A 15 -23.90 30.00 15.98
CA LEU A 15 -22.84 29.34 15.23
C LEU A 15 -22.84 29.86 13.79
N LEU A 16 -21.67 30.25 13.30
CA LEU A 16 -21.37 30.82 11.98
C LEU A 16 -21.76 29.93 10.77
N TYR A 17 -22.50 28.85 10.98
CA TYR A 17 -22.88 27.89 9.95
C TYR A 17 -24.36 27.50 10.07
N LEU A 18 -25.25 28.35 9.56
CA LEU A 18 -26.60 27.92 9.22
C LEU A 18 -26.51 27.15 7.89
N ARG A 19 -26.63 25.82 7.92
CA ARG A 19 -26.72 25.01 6.69
C ARG A 19 -28.18 25.03 6.21
N VAL A 20 -28.46 25.81 5.17
CA VAL A 20 -29.76 25.81 4.49
C VAL A 20 -29.67 24.91 3.27
N CYS A 21 -30.43 23.82 3.26
CA CYS A 21 -30.54 22.94 2.11
C CYS A 21 -31.66 23.44 1.18
N CYS A 22 -31.34 23.62 -0.10
CA CYS A 22 -32.36 23.80 -1.14
C CYS A 22 -32.88 22.42 -1.54
N VAL A 23 -34.17 22.22 -1.35
CA VAL A 23 -34.92 21.00 -1.69
C VAL A 23 -35.83 21.30 -2.91
N ILE A 24 -36.41 20.25 -3.50
CA ILE A 24 -37.28 20.39 -4.69
C ILE A 24 -38.38 21.45 -4.47
N ASP A 25 -38.95 21.51 -3.26
CA ASP A 25 -40.07 22.39 -2.92
C ASP A 25 -39.72 23.89 -2.84
N ASN A 26 -38.43 24.23 -2.72
CA ASN A 26 -37.98 25.63 -2.60
C ASN A 26 -37.03 26.10 -3.71
N LEU A 27 -36.89 25.32 -4.80
CA LEU A 27 -36.15 25.76 -5.98
C LEU A 27 -36.71 27.06 -6.57
N GLY A 28 -35.82 27.98 -6.91
CA GLY A 28 -36.16 29.31 -7.43
C GLY A 28 -36.85 30.24 -6.42
N ARG A 29 -36.98 29.84 -5.15
CA ARG A 29 -37.56 30.67 -4.08
C ARG A 29 -36.45 31.30 -3.22
N SER A 30 -36.77 32.43 -2.60
CA SER A 30 -35.91 33.06 -1.60
C SER A 30 -36.35 32.67 -0.19
N VAL A 31 -35.41 32.25 0.65
CA VAL A 31 -35.62 32.05 2.09
C VAL A 31 -35.09 33.26 2.83
N THR A 32 -35.91 33.84 3.71
CA THR A 32 -35.54 35.00 4.53
C THR A 32 -35.24 34.55 5.95
N ILE A 33 -34.03 34.82 6.42
CA ILE A 33 -33.63 34.61 7.81
C ILE A 33 -33.62 35.96 8.50
N LYS A 34 -34.34 36.07 9.63
CA LYS A 34 -34.41 37.28 10.45
C LYS A 34 -33.63 37.05 11.75
N GLY A 35 -32.65 37.89 12.05
CA GLY A 35 -31.91 37.84 13.31
C GLY A 35 -31.20 39.17 13.59
N ASN A 36 -31.20 39.61 14.86
CA ASN A 36 -30.57 40.86 15.32
C ASN A 36 -30.87 42.09 14.45
N GLY A 37 -32.12 42.25 13.98
CA GLY A 37 -32.53 43.38 13.14
C GLY A 37 -32.02 43.35 11.70
N ILE A 38 -31.33 42.28 11.27
CA ILE A 38 -30.83 42.10 9.91
C ILE A 38 -31.65 40.99 9.22
N ASN A 39 -32.13 41.28 8.01
CA ASN A 39 -32.71 40.29 7.11
C ASN A 39 -31.62 39.78 6.16
N ARG A 40 -31.40 38.45 6.16
CA ARG A 40 -30.55 37.79 5.16
C ARG A 40 -31.43 37.01 4.20
N TYR A 41 -31.17 37.17 2.90
CA TYR A 41 -31.89 36.47 1.84
C TYR A 41 -30.99 35.38 1.26
N ILE A 42 -31.48 34.14 1.25
CA ILE A 42 -30.84 33.02 0.58
C ILE A 42 -31.68 32.69 -0.64
N LEU A 43 -31.08 32.78 -1.83
CA LEU A 43 -31.72 32.43 -3.09
C LEU A 43 -31.42 30.97 -3.41
N CYS A 44 -32.45 30.13 -3.43
CA CYS A 44 -32.29 28.77 -3.94
C CYS A 44 -32.24 28.80 -5.47
N PRO A 45 -31.31 28.04 -6.10
CA PRO A 45 -31.22 27.96 -7.55
C PRO A 45 -32.53 27.43 -8.14
N ARG A 46 -32.83 27.81 -9.40
CA ARG A 46 -34.05 27.36 -10.10
C ARG A 46 -33.99 25.89 -10.52
N VAL A 47 -32.79 25.33 -10.56
CA VAL A 47 -32.53 23.93 -10.86
C VAL A 47 -31.92 23.32 -9.62
N LEU A 48 -32.33 22.10 -9.26
CA LEU A 48 -31.65 21.35 -8.22
C LEU A 48 -30.16 21.34 -8.60
N PRO A 49 -29.24 21.73 -7.69
CA PRO A 49 -27.85 21.37 -7.90
C PRO A 49 -27.85 19.88 -8.23
N LYS A 50 -27.17 19.47 -9.32
CA LYS A 50 -26.70 18.07 -9.39
C LYS A 50 -26.13 17.79 -8.00
N SER A 51 -26.55 16.70 -7.38
CA SER A 51 -26.20 16.30 -6.01
C SER A 51 -24.83 16.83 -5.59
N CYS A 52 -24.68 17.28 -4.34
CA CYS A 52 -23.39 17.72 -3.78
C CYS A 52 -22.25 16.89 -4.41
N PRO A 53 -21.19 17.52 -4.96
CA PRO A 53 -20.18 16.81 -5.71
C PRO A 53 -19.77 15.56 -4.94
N SER A 54 -20.08 14.40 -5.52
CA SER A 54 -19.81 13.13 -4.89
C SER A 54 -18.30 13.04 -4.67
N GLU A 55 -17.87 12.81 -3.43
CA GLU A 55 -16.45 12.84 -3.10
C GLU A 55 -15.75 11.72 -3.85
N LYS A 56 -14.72 12.07 -4.64
CA LYS A 56 -14.15 11.10 -5.56
C LYS A 56 -13.25 10.10 -4.86
N ASN A 57 -12.62 10.51 -3.77
CA ASN A 57 -11.59 9.76 -3.07
C ASN A 57 -11.49 10.18 -1.59
N CYS A 58 -10.67 9.46 -0.83
CA CYS A 58 -10.42 9.76 0.58
C CYS A 58 -9.79 11.14 0.81
N LYS A 59 -9.01 11.67 -0.15
CA LYS A 59 -8.38 12.99 -0.06
C LYS A 59 -9.40 14.12 -0.12
N ASP A 60 -10.42 14.00 -0.96
CA ASP A 60 -11.54 14.95 -1.04
C ASP A 60 -12.35 14.95 0.28
N LEU A 61 -12.62 13.75 0.80
CA LEU A 61 -13.28 13.56 2.11
C LEU A 61 -12.49 14.20 3.26
N ASN A 62 -11.17 13.99 3.28
CA ASN A 62 -10.27 14.55 4.29
C ASN A 62 -10.23 16.09 4.21
N SER A 63 -10.14 16.63 2.98
CA SER A 63 -10.15 18.08 2.73
C SER A 63 -11.46 18.76 3.16
N LYS A 64 -12.57 18.01 3.21
CA LYS A 64 -13.87 18.48 3.71
C LYS A 64 -14.08 18.29 5.22
N GLY A 65 -13.07 17.79 5.93
CA GLY A 65 -13.06 17.68 7.38
C GLY A 65 -13.34 16.29 7.94
N SER A 66 -13.31 15.24 7.12
CA SER A 66 -13.35 13.86 7.63
C SER A 66 -12.02 13.49 8.24
N THR A 67 -12.00 13.12 9.53
CA THR A 67 -10.76 12.88 10.30
C THR A 67 -10.65 11.48 10.89
N ILE A 68 -11.66 10.63 10.70
CA ILE A 68 -11.75 9.31 11.32
C ILE A 68 -11.35 8.25 10.28
N ASN A 69 -10.46 7.33 10.66
CA ASN A 69 -10.13 6.20 9.80
C ASN A 69 -11.30 5.22 9.74
N GLY A 70 -11.57 4.66 8.56
CA GLY A 70 -12.67 3.70 8.42
C GLY A 70 -13.12 3.51 6.99
N ASN A 71 -14.22 2.79 6.81
CA ASN A 71 -14.83 2.60 5.51
C ASN A 71 -15.69 3.81 5.13
N TYR A 72 -15.52 4.28 3.90
CA TYR A 72 -16.25 5.40 3.31
C TYR A 72 -16.76 5.02 1.93
N ILE A 73 -17.86 5.65 1.54
CA ILE A 73 -18.35 5.61 0.15
C ILE A 73 -17.69 6.76 -0.61
N ILE A 74 -17.02 6.43 -1.71
CA ILE A 74 -16.44 7.38 -2.67
C ILE A 74 -17.02 7.15 -4.07
N TYR A 75 -16.81 8.11 -4.96
CA TYR A 75 -17.31 8.08 -6.33
C TYR A 75 -16.19 8.40 -7.33
N PRO A 76 -15.31 7.42 -7.64
CA PRO A 76 -14.11 7.65 -8.45
C PRO A 76 -14.38 8.31 -9.81
N ASP A 77 -15.43 7.85 -10.50
CA ASP A 77 -15.91 8.37 -11.79
C ASP A 77 -16.91 9.55 -11.64
N GLY A 78 -17.32 9.86 -10.41
CA GLY A 78 -18.32 10.87 -10.07
C GLY A 78 -19.77 10.36 -10.04
N GLU A 79 -20.02 9.09 -10.37
CA GLU A 79 -21.37 8.51 -10.49
C GLU A 79 -21.52 7.17 -9.74
N THR A 80 -20.56 6.26 -9.88
CA THR A 80 -20.57 4.93 -9.31
C THR A 80 -19.99 4.94 -7.90
N GLN A 81 -20.78 4.48 -6.92
CA GLN A 81 -20.34 4.35 -5.55
C GLN A 81 -19.40 3.15 -5.37
N VAL A 82 -18.31 3.36 -4.62
CA VAL A 82 -17.38 2.30 -4.18
C VAL A 82 -17.14 2.48 -2.68
N GLU A 83 -17.22 1.39 -1.91
CA GLU A 83 -16.80 1.41 -0.52
C GLU A 83 -15.29 1.13 -0.44
N VAL A 84 -14.55 2.02 0.21
CA VAL A 84 -13.10 1.92 0.41
C VAL A 84 -12.75 2.21 1.86
N TYR A 85 -11.63 1.67 2.32
CA TYR A 85 -11.05 2.10 3.59
C TYR A 85 -10.20 3.35 3.37
N CYS A 86 -10.46 4.39 4.16
CA CYS A 86 -9.70 5.63 4.17
C CYS A 86 -8.86 5.73 5.44
N ASP A 87 -7.56 5.94 5.27
CA ASP A 87 -6.70 6.45 6.34
C ASP A 87 -6.71 7.98 6.33
N MET A 88 -7.41 8.55 7.30
CA MET A 88 -7.60 9.99 7.49
C MET A 88 -6.55 10.63 8.38
N ASN A 89 -5.62 9.86 8.96
CA ASN A 89 -4.51 10.41 9.74
C ASN A 89 -3.18 10.37 8.96
N GLY A 90 -2.98 9.37 8.08
CA GLY A 90 -1.77 9.23 7.26
C GLY A 90 -0.49 8.98 8.06
N ILE A 91 -0.58 8.53 9.31
CA ILE A 91 0.54 8.44 10.25
C ILE A 91 1.67 7.53 9.75
N ASN A 92 1.30 6.44 9.08
CA ASN A 92 2.25 5.49 8.51
C ASN A 92 2.79 5.92 7.14
N CYS A 93 2.19 6.96 6.54
CA CYS A 93 2.51 7.44 5.21
C CYS A 93 3.23 8.80 5.29
N ASP A 94 2.68 9.88 4.76
CA ASP A 94 3.29 11.22 4.78
C ASP A 94 2.90 12.08 6.00
N GLY A 95 2.16 11.52 6.96
CA GLY A 95 1.62 12.25 8.10
C GLY A 95 0.39 13.12 7.76
N GLU A 96 -0.07 13.06 6.51
CA GLU A 96 -1.26 13.76 6.03
C GLU A 96 -2.33 12.73 5.62
N GLY A 97 -3.54 12.86 6.15
CA GLY A 97 -4.66 11.98 5.84
C GLY A 97 -5.15 12.01 4.39
N GLY A 98 -6.19 11.21 4.14
CA GLY A 98 -6.86 11.13 2.84
C GLY A 98 -6.32 10.03 1.94
N TRP A 99 -5.69 9.02 2.51
CA TRP A 99 -5.16 7.86 1.80
C TRP A 99 -6.26 6.83 1.53
N THR A 100 -6.35 6.36 0.29
CA THR A 100 -7.34 5.35 -0.12
C THR A 100 -6.66 3.98 -0.17
N ARG A 101 -7.15 2.99 0.60
CA ARG A 101 -6.61 1.63 0.56
C ARG A 101 -7.05 0.92 -0.71
N VAL A 102 -6.09 0.40 -1.47
CA VAL A 102 -6.32 -0.35 -2.71
C VAL A 102 -5.93 -1.82 -2.59
N GLY A 103 -4.98 -2.14 -1.70
CA GLY A 103 -4.56 -3.52 -1.44
C GLY A 103 -4.62 -3.87 0.04
N TYR A 104 -5.17 -5.04 0.34
CA TYR A 104 -5.23 -5.60 1.69
C TYR A 104 -5.13 -7.13 1.65
N LEU A 105 -4.12 -7.66 2.32
CA LEU A 105 -3.99 -9.07 2.67
C LEU A 105 -3.60 -9.13 4.15
N ASN A 106 -4.30 -9.98 4.91
CA ASN A 106 -3.89 -10.34 6.25
C ASN A 106 -4.20 -11.82 6.51
N MET A 107 -3.24 -12.69 6.22
CA MET A 107 -3.41 -14.14 6.39
C MET A 107 -3.48 -14.59 7.84
N THR A 108 -3.20 -13.71 8.82
CA THR A 108 -3.40 -14.01 10.24
C THR A 108 -4.88 -13.97 10.64
N GLN A 109 -5.75 -13.40 9.80
CA GLN A 109 -7.19 -13.35 10.03
C GLN A 109 -7.87 -14.68 9.66
N SER A 110 -8.81 -15.10 10.50
CA SER A 110 -9.60 -16.31 10.25
C SER A 110 -10.36 -16.23 8.93
N GLY A 111 -10.16 -17.23 8.06
CA GLY A 111 -10.83 -17.31 6.76
C GLY A 111 -10.20 -16.47 5.65
N ALA A 112 -9.05 -15.83 5.90
CA ALA A 112 -8.28 -15.17 4.85
C ALA A 112 -7.77 -16.20 3.83
N THR A 113 -7.77 -15.81 2.55
CA THR A 113 -7.30 -16.63 1.43
C THR A 113 -6.31 -15.83 0.61
N CYS A 114 -5.36 -16.51 -0.03
CA CYS A 114 -4.41 -15.84 -0.92
C CYS A 114 -5.12 -15.13 -2.08
N PRO A 115 -4.63 -13.96 -2.49
CA PRO A 115 -5.20 -13.23 -3.61
C PRO A 115 -4.96 -13.99 -4.91
N THR A 116 -5.81 -13.76 -5.90
CA THR A 116 -5.73 -14.38 -7.22
C THR A 116 -4.33 -14.25 -7.81
N GLY A 117 -3.78 -15.37 -8.27
CA GLY A 117 -2.43 -15.45 -8.83
C GLY A 117 -1.36 -15.92 -7.84
N LEU A 118 -1.62 -15.85 -6.53
CA LEU A 118 -0.77 -16.42 -5.49
C LEU A 118 -1.34 -17.73 -4.93
N ALA A 119 -0.44 -18.58 -4.47
CA ALA A 119 -0.72 -19.91 -3.96
C ALA A 119 -0.61 -19.93 -2.44
N GLU A 120 -1.56 -20.59 -1.78
CA GLU A 120 -1.49 -20.86 -0.35
C GLU A 120 -0.41 -21.90 -0.05
N LYS A 121 0.37 -21.65 1.01
CA LYS A 121 1.43 -22.53 1.52
C LYS A 121 1.27 -22.67 3.04
N ASN A 122 1.31 -23.91 3.50
CA ASN A 122 1.16 -24.24 4.91
C ASN A 122 2.49 -24.81 5.44
N TYR A 123 2.88 -24.37 6.63
CA TYR A 123 4.10 -24.81 7.31
C TYR A 123 3.79 -25.17 8.76
N THR A 124 4.53 -26.11 9.34
CA THR A 124 4.24 -26.64 10.67
C THR A 124 4.70 -25.72 11.82
N ASN A 125 5.55 -24.73 11.53
CA ASN A 125 6.14 -23.82 12.50
C ASN A 125 5.56 -22.39 12.44
N ILE A 126 4.39 -22.22 11.81
CA ILE A 126 3.62 -20.98 11.80
C ILE A 126 2.13 -21.33 11.91
N SER A 127 1.33 -20.49 12.57
CA SER A 127 -0.06 -20.81 12.90
C SER A 127 -1.08 -20.45 11.81
N HIS A 128 -0.64 -19.79 10.75
CA HIS A 128 -1.48 -19.34 9.64
C HIS A 128 -0.85 -19.64 8.28
N PRO A 129 -1.66 -19.79 7.22
CA PRO A 129 -1.13 -19.98 5.88
C PRO A 129 -0.37 -18.73 5.38
N LEU A 130 0.55 -18.96 4.45
CA LEU A 130 1.27 -17.91 3.75
C LEU A 130 0.93 -17.91 2.26
N CYS A 131 1.12 -16.79 1.60
CA CYS A 131 0.93 -16.66 0.16
C CYS A 131 2.27 -16.57 -0.56
N GLY A 132 2.40 -17.31 -1.65
CA GLY A 132 3.61 -17.27 -2.45
C GLY A 132 3.36 -17.65 -3.89
N ARG A 133 4.45 -17.90 -4.61
CA ARG A 133 4.38 -18.40 -5.98
C ARG A 133 3.83 -19.82 -6.02
N GLU A 134 3.16 -20.12 -7.14
CA GLU A 134 2.88 -21.51 -7.47
C GLU A 134 4.19 -22.30 -7.62
N ALA A 135 4.16 -23.58 -7.22
CA ALA A 135 5.34 -24.42 -7.28
C ALA A 135 5.73 -24.64 -8.75
N SER A 136 6.79 -23.97 -9.19
CA SER A 136 7.31 -24.10 -10.55
C SER A 136 8.84 -24.13 -10.54
N ASN A 137 9.45 -24.82 -11.50
CA ASN A 137 10.91 -24.84 -11.67
C ASN A 137 11.41 -23.66 -12.53
N ASN A 138 10.56 -22.68 -12.81
CA ASN A 138 10.92 -21.56 -13.67
C ASN A 138 11.30 -20.34 -12.84
N ASN A 139 12.17 -19.51 -13.42
CA ASN A 139 12.41 -18.15 -12.96
C ASN A 139 11.21 -17.34 -13.45
N ASN A 140 10.29 -17.04 -12.56
CA ASN A 140 9.14 -16.22 -12.90
C ASN A 140 8.67 -15.42 -11.69
N CYS A 141 7.74 -14.51 -11.96
CA CYS A 141 6.94 -13.88 -10.93
C CYS A 141 5.51 -14.38 -11.09
N ASN A 142 4.84 -14.57 -9.95
CA ASN A 142 3.39 -14.61 -9.91
C ASN A 142 2.91 -13.25 -9.42
N SER A 143 1.85 -12.73 -10.02
CA SER A 143 1.32 -11.43 -9.64
C SER A 143 -0.14 -11.50 -9.22
N THR A 144 -0.49 -10.55 -8.35
CA THR A 144 -1.86 -10.13 -8.07
C THR A 144 -1.98 -8.64 -8.39
N THR A 145 -3.19 -8.19 -8.70
CA THR A 145 -3.46 -6.81 -9.06
C THR A 145 -4.52 -6.23 -8.14
N PHE A 146 -4.29 -5.00 -7.68
CA PHE A 146 -5.15 -4.23 -6.80
C PHE A 146 -5.72 -3.04 -7.55
N SER A 147 -7.04 -3.04 -7.72
CA SER A 147 -7.76 -2.00 -8.45
C SER A 147 -7.54 -0.63 -7.81
N SER A 148 -7.12 0.35 -8.61
CA SER A 148 -7.13 1.76 -8.20
C SER A 148 -8.54 2.34 -8.18
N ASN A 149 -9.53 1.59 -8.71
CA ASN A 149 -10.88 2.05 -9.01
C ASN A 149 -10.91 3.26 -9.97
N GLY A 150 -9.88 3.40 -10.82
CA GLY A 150 -9.74 4.51 -11.75
C GLY A 150 -9.37 5.84 -11.08
N LEU A 151 -8.98 5.81 -9.80
CA LEU A 151 -8.54 7.00 -9.09
C LEU A 151 -7.22 7.51 -9.65
N THR A 152 -7.14 8.82 -9.88
CA THR A 152 -5.87 9.48 -10.21
C THR A 152 -5.04 9.66 -8.95
N TYR A 153 -3.82 9.15 -8.95
CA TYR A 153 -2.88 9.26 -7.83
C TYR A 153 -1.45 9.52 -8.33
N ASN A 154 -0.61 10.04 -7.44
CA ASN A 154 0.84 10.09 -7.64
C ASN A 154 1.62 9.81 -6.36
N LYS A 155 0.94 9.47 -5.27
CA LYS A 155 1.57 9.03 -4.04
C LYS A 155 1.13 7.60 -3.74
N VAL A 156 2.08 6.76 -3.35
CA VAL A 156 1.86 5.37 -2.93
C VAL A 156 2.52 5.16 -1.59
N CYS A 157 1.84 4.43 -0.72
CA CYS A 157 2.32 4.08 0.61
C CYS A 157 1.89 2.66 0.93
N GLY A 158 2.67 1.93 1.71
CA GLY A 158 2.26 0.59 2.10
C GLY A 158 3.30 -0.19 2.87
N GLN A 159 2.92 -1.41 3.21
CA GLN A 159 3.78 -2.39 3.87
C GLN A 159 3.56 -3.77 3.27
N VAL A 160 4.61 -4.59 3.34
CA VAL A 160 4.57 -6.03 3.05
C VAL A 160 5.36 -6.70 4.15
N ARG A 161 4.80 -7.74 4.77
CA ARG A 161 5.55 -8.65 5.64
C ARG A 161 5.72 -9.97 4.94
N GLY A 162 6.95 -10.48 4.98
CA GLY A 162 7.28 -11.76 4.37
C GLY A 162 8.02 -12.70 5.28
N TYR A 163 8.34 -13.86 4.73
CA TYR A 163 9.15 -14.89 5.37
C TYR A 163 10.05 -15.54 4.34
N GLN A 164 11.27 -15.87 4.74
CA GLN A 164 12.17 -16.67 3.93
C GLN A 164 11.81 -18.15 4.05
N PHE A 165 11.67 -18.84 2.91
CA PHE A 165 11.68 -20.30 2.84
C PHE A 165 12.91 -20.76 2.07
N PHE A 166 13.73 -21.59 2.72
CA PHE A 166 15.00 -22.04 2.19
C PHE A 166 15.91 -20.88 1.75
N ARG A 167 16.08 -20.68 0.44
CA ARG A 167 16.98 -19.67 -0.14
C ARG A 167 16.20 -18.54 -0.76
N ALA A 168 16.52 -17.32 -0.37
CA ALA A 168 16.31 -16.12 -1.17
C ALA A 168 17.69 -15.55 -1.54
N LEU A 169 17.83 -14.98 -2.74
CA LEU A 169 19.14 -14.57 -3.29
C LEU A 169 19.18 -13.08 -3.65
N ALA A 170 18.40 -12.27 -2.94
CA ALA A 170 18.26 -10.83 -3.08
C ALA A 170 18.19 -10.40 -4.55
N PHE A 171 19.26 -9.77 -5.04
CA PHE A 171 19.39 -9.22 -6.39
C PHE A 171 20.42 -9.96 -7.25
N GLN A 172 20.76 -11.21 -6.92
CA GLN A 172 21.87 -11.94 -7.56
C GLN A 172 21.80 -11.93 -9.10
N ARG A 173 20.60 -11.97 -9.67
CA ARG A 173 20.39 -12.00 -11.13
C ARG A 173 20.13 -10.62 -11.75
N PHE A 174 20.00 -9.58 -10.95
CA PHE A 174 19.69 -8.22 -11.41
C PHE A 174 20.76 -7.66 -12.34
N ALA A 175 22.03 -7.82 -11.99
CA ALA A 175 23.16 -7.34 -12.78
C ALA A 175 23.29 -8.00 -14.17
N ILE A 176 22.67 -9.18 -14.37
CA ILE A 176 22.78 -9.96 -15.62
C ILE A 176 21.62 -9.64 -16.58
N HIS A 177 20.47 -9.22 -16.07
CA HIS A 177 19.23 -9.01 -16.84
C HIS A 177 18.93 -7.55 -17.21
N GLN A 178 19.96 -6.69 -17.25
CA GLN A 178 19.92 -5.32 -17.83
C GLN A 178 18.65 -4.52 -17.49
N ASN A 179 18.43 -4.24 -16.20
CA ASN A 179 17.39 -3.29 -15.75
C ASN A 179 15.94 -3.67 -16.15
N ASN A 180 15.65 -4.95 -16.38
CA ASN A 180 14.28 -5.42 -16.52
C ASN A 180 13.80 -6.02 -15.20
N GLU A 181 12.67 -5.53 -14.66
CA GLU A 181 12.02 -6.06 -13.46
C GLU A 181 11.54 -7.51 -13.59
N ASP A 182 11.48 -8.02 -14.80
CA ASP A 182 11.12 -9.41 -15.04
C ASP A 182 12.25 -10.34 -14.56
N PHE A 183 12.06 -10.86 -13.33
CA PHE A 183 12.74 -12.02 -12.73
C PHE A 183 14.09 -11.74 -12.05
N ALA A 184 14.42 -10.48 -11.81
CA ALA A 184 15.70 -10.06 -11.27
C ALA A 184 15.82 -10.08 -9.72
N VAL A 185 14.69 -10.18 -9.03
CA VAL A 185 14.59 -10.09 -7.55
C VAL A 185 14.00 -11.37 -6.96
N ASP A 186 14.61 -11.89 -5.91
CA ASP A 186 14.00 -12.88 -5.01
C ASP A 186 13.26 -12.13 -3.92
N GLY A 187 11.95 -11.95 -4.08
CA GLY A 187 11.26 -10.95 -3.28
C GLY A 187 9.87 -10.60 -3.78
N VAL A 188 9.37 -9.46 -3.30
CA VAL A 188 8.15 -8.80 -3.76
C VAL A 188 8.50 -7.52 -4.51
N SER A 189 7.90 -7.31 -5.67
CA SER A 189 7.99 -6.07 -6.45
C SER A 189 6.59 -5.45 -6.54
N ILE A 190 6.50 -4.17 -6.18
CA ILE A 190 5.29 -3.35 -6.27
C ILE A 190 5.45 -2.41 -7.45
N THR A 191 4.51 -2.47 -8.38
CA THR A 191 4.63 -1.82 -9.69
C THR A 191 3.29 -1.27 -10.14
N HIS A 192 3.29 -0.35 -11.10
CA HIS A 192 2.09 0.06 -11.83
C HIS A 192 2.38 0.07 -13.33
N GLY A 193 1.33 0.26 -14.12
CA GLY A 193 1.43 0.22 -15.57
C GLY A 193 1.66 -1.20 -16.08
N ARG A 194 1.27 -1.45 -17.33
CA ARG A 194 1.40 -2.79 -17.95
C ARG A 194 2.50 -2.83 -19.00
N ASN A 195 2.67 -1.77 -19.80
CA ASN A 195 3.65 -1.68 -20.88
C ASN A 195 3.98 -0.21 -21.21
N PRO A 196 5.09 0.36 -20.67
CA PRO A 196 6.00 -0.29 -19.73
C PRO A 196 5.36 -0.50 -18.36
N ARG A 197 5.90 -1.46 -17.61
CA ARG A 197 5.71 -1.57 -16.17
C ARG A 197 6.67 -0.60 -15.49
N GLU A 198 6.19 0.07 -14.45
CA GLU A 198 6.91 1.09 -13.71
C GLU A 198 7.07 0.70 -12.23
N HIS A 199 8.27 0.93 -11.69
CA HIS A 199 8.67 0.53 -10.34
C HIS A 199 8.12 1.49 -9.28
N ILE A 200 7.53 0.93 -8.23
CA ILE A 200 7.15 1.68 -7.01
C ILE A 200 8.10 1.34 -5.87
N TRP A 201 8.18 0.04 -5.51
CA TRP A 201 8.96 -0.43 -4.38
C TRP A 201 9.38 -1.89 -4.53
N THR A 202 10.50 -2.27 -3.94
CA THR A 202 10.98 -3.66 -3.91
C THR A 202 11.23 -4.14 -2.48
N TYR A 203 10.82 -5.35 -2.16
CA TYR A 203 11.12 -6.06 -0.92
C TYR A 203 11.91 -7.32 -1.27
N ALA A 204 13.22 -7.35 -1.00
CA ALA A 204 14.10 -8.44 -1.38
C ALA A 204 14.44 -9.34 -0.17
N GLY A 205 14.47 -10.65 -0.38
CA GLY A 205 14.95 -11.62 0.60
C GLY A 205 16.42 -11.97 0.35
N GLY A 206 17.32 -11.74 1.30
CA GLY A 206 18.71 -12.16 1.22
C GLY A 206 18.91 -13.64 1.57
N PHE A 207 20.13 -14.13 1.38
CA PHE A 207 20.45 -15.54 1.64
C PHE A 207 20.56 -15.85 3.15
N SER A 208 21.20 -14.96 3.89
CA SER A 208 21.39 -15.01 5.33
C SER A 208 21.93 -13.65 5.81
N GLU A 209 21.71 -13.32 7.08
CA GLU A 209 22.15 -12.05 7.67
C GLU A 209 23.66 -11.80 7.50
N ASN A 210 24.46 -12.86 7.57
CA ASN A 210 25.92 -12.79 7.48
C ASN A 210 26.47 -12.79 6.04
N SER A 211 25.60 -12.89 5.03
CA SER A 211 26.03 -12.88 3.65
C SER A 211 26.56 -11.51 3.26
N THR A 212 27.67 -11.49 2.51
CA THR A 212 28.25 -10.25 1.95
C THR A 212 28.59 -10.38 0.47
N ASP A 213 28.31 -11.52 -0.18
CA ASP A 213 28.54 -11.70 -1.61
C ASP A 213 27.31 -11.27 -2.45
N ASN A 214 27.26 -11.66 -3.72
CA ASN A 214 26.16 -11.30 -4.62
C ASN A 214 24.78 -11.91 -4.27
N ARG A 215 24.67 -12.73 -3.21
CA ARG A 215 23.41 -13.26 -2.68
C ARG A 215 22.90 -12.48 -1.47
N ALA A 216 23.73 -11.59 -0.94
CA ALA A 216 23.41 -10.75 0.20
C ALA A 216 22.51 -9.57 -0.22
N CYS A 217 21.92 -8.94 0.78
CA CYS A 217 21.31 -7.64 0.61
C CYS A 217 22.38 -6.58 0.27
N PRO A 218 22.18 -5.74 -0.77
CA PRO A 218 23.16 -4.72 -1.15
C PRO A 218 23.42 -3.66 -0.07
N CYS A 219 22.49 -3.48 0.86
CA CYS A 219 22.64 -2.63 2.03
C CYS A 219 23.52 -3.25 3.12
N ASN A 220 23.90 -4.54 3.04
CA ASN A 220 24.72 -5.17 4.07
C ASN A 220 26.10 -4.51 4.19
N THR A 221 26.56 -4.35 5.43
CA THR A 221 27.91 -3.87 5.72
C THR A 221 28.94 -4.85 5.15
N GLY A 222 29.84 -4.34 4.30
CA GLY A 222 30.86 -5.15 3.63
C GLY A 222 30.37 -5.88 2.38
N TYR A 223 29.21 -5.52 1.83
CA TYR A 223 28.72 -6.05 0.55
C TYR A 223 29.80 -5.98 -0.55
N SER A 224 30.04 -7.13 -1.18
CA SER A 224 31.07 -7.38 -2.19
C SER A 224 30.49 -7.99 -3.48
N GLY A 225 29.15 -8.03 -3.60
CA GLY A 225 28.46 -8.57 -4.76
C GLY A 225 28.50 -7.71 -6.02
N GLY A 226 29.05 -6.49 -5.94
CA GLY A 226 29.32 -5.62 -7.09
C GLY A 226 28.11 -4.93 -7.72
N LEU A 227 26.90 -5.12 -7.18
CA LEU A 227 25.69 -4.41 -7.62
C LEU A 227 25.61 -3.02 -6.97
N ASP A 228 25.48 -1.98 -7.79
CA ASP A 228 25.12 -0.64 -7.35
C ASP A 228 23.66 -0.34 -7.73
N LEU A 229 22.75 -0.41 -6.75
CA LEU A 229 21.32 -0.15 -6.97
C LEU A 229 21.04 1.31 -7.33
N ASN A 230 21.89 2.27 -6.95
CA ASN A 230 21.71 3.68 -7.30
C ASN A 230 21.86 3.94 -8.80
N ALA A 231 22.55 3.06 -9.52
CA ALA A 231 22.70 3.10 -10.97
C ALA A 231 21.56 2.38 -11.72
N THR A 232 20.48 2.01 -11.02
CA THR A 232 19.34 1.24 -11.55
C THR A 232 18.03 1.99 -11.30
N PHE A 233 16.94 1.57 -11.95
CA PHE A 233 15.61 2.16 -11.71
C PHE A 233 15.09 1.94 -10.27
N ILE A 234 15.61 0.93 -9.55
CA ILE A 234 15.23 0.67 -8.16
C ILE A 234 15.74 1.79 -7.24
N GLY A 235 16.98 2.24 -7.46
CA GLY A 235 17.60 3.28 -6.64
C GLY A 235 17.56 2.92 -5.15
N SER A 236 17.04 3.83 -4.34
CA SER A 236 16.84 3.67 -2.90
C SER A 236 15.45 3.14 -2.51
N HIS A 237 14.60 2.73 -3.46
CA HIS A 237 13.20 2.37 -3.23
C HIS A 237 13.04 0.87 -3.01
N TYR A 238 13.78 0.37 -2.01
CA TYR A 238 13.74 -1.03 -1.65
C TYR A 238 13.96 -1.25 -0.15
N TYR A 239 13.49 -2.39 0.31
CA TYR A 239 13.92 -3.03 1.55
C TYR A 239 14.54 -4.38 1.21
N CYS A 240 15.51 -4.80 2.02
CA CYS A 240 16.13 -6.10 1.87
C CYS A 240 16.48 -6.65 3.25
N GLU A 241 16.13 -7.91 3.48
CA GLU A 241 16.32 -8.56 4.78
C GLU A 241 16.43 -10.08 4.57
N SER A 242 16.98 -10.82 5.54
CA SER A 242 17.21 -12.26 5.46
C SER A 242 16.75 -12.92 6.75
N GLY A 243 15.89 -13.93 6.66
CA GLY A 243 15.35 -14.59 7.86
C GLY A 243 16.29 -15.64 8.47
N ALA A 244 17.44 -15.89 7.84
CA ALA A 244 18.39 -16.90 8.26
C ALA A 244 19.53 -16.27 9.08
N ASP A 245 19.50 -16.52 10.39
CA ASP A 245 20.42 -15.98 11.38
C ASP A 245 21.90 -16.14 11.03
N SER A 246 22.70 -15.20 11.52
CA SER A 246 24.15 -15.23 11.45
C SER A 246 24.75 -16.55 11.97
N GLY A 247 25.52 -17.22 11.12
CA GLY A 247 26.21 -18.47 11.46
C GLY A 247 25.35 -19.74 11.35
N GLN A 248 24.05 -19.60 11.08
CA GLN A 248 23.20 -20.75 10.77
C GLN A 248 23.47 -21.24 9.33
N SER A 249 23.49 -22.58 9.15
CA SER A 249 23.46 -23.17 7.80
C SER A 249 22.07 -23.06 7.20
N VAL A 250 21.96 -22.45 6.02
CA VAL A 250 20.67 -22.32 5.30
C VAL A 250 20.12 -23.69 4.91
N SER A 251 18.90 -24.01 5.34
CA SER A 251 18.26 -25.32 5.19
C SER A 251 16.83 -25.18 4.65
N GLU A 252 16.24 -26.26 4.13
CA GLU A 252 14.91 -26.25 3.49
C GLU A 252 13.77 -26.17 4.52
N VAL A 253 13.70 -25.03 5.21
CA VAL A 253 12.72 -24.73 6.26
C VAL A 253 12.16 -23.31 6.06
N LEU A 254 11.03 -23.05 6.72
CA LEU A 254 10.50 -21.70 6.89
C LEU A 254 11.19 -21.03 8.08
N TYR A 255 11.79 -19.87 7.84
CA TYR A 255 12.34 -19.02 8.88
C TYR A 255 11.22 -18.15 9.48
N ALA A 256 10.37 -18.77 10.32
CA ALA A 256 9.15 -18.14 10.82
C ALA A 256 9.35 -17.19 12.01
N ASN A 257 10.48 -17.31 12.72
CA ASN A 257 10.78 -16.48 13.88
C ASN A 257 11.35 -15.12 13.48
N ASP A 258 11.75 -14.98 12.21
CA ASP A 258 12.38 -13.79 11.67
C ASP A 258 11.61 -13.29 10.43
N PRO A 259 10.50 -12.55 10.63
CA PRO A 259 9.67 -12.05 9.54
C PRO A 259 10.40 -10.96 8.76
N LEU A 260 10.52 -11.15 7.45
CA LEU A 260 11.16 -10.19 6.57
C LEU A 260 10.40 -8.86 6.50
N TRP A 261 11.18 -7.78 6.52
CA TRP A 261 10.80 -6.40 6.25
C TRP A 261 9.90 -5.78 7.32
N ASP A 262 9.94 -6.34 8.54
CA ASP A 262 9.20 -5.82 9.69
C ASP A 262 9.99 -4.77 10.49
N GLY A 263 11.27 -4.55 10.13
CA GLY A 263 12.15 -3.57 10.76
C GLY A 263 12.78 -4.04 12.07
N GLN A 264 12.71 -5.33 12.36
CA GLN A 264 13.29 -5.94 13.55
C GLN A 264 14.34 -6.96 13.15
N GLN A 265 15.15 -7.39 14.12
CA GLN A 265 16.04 -8.54 14.00
C GLN A 265 17.10 -8.48 12.89
N CYS A 266 17.31 -7.34 12.25
CA CYS A 266 18.39 -7.18 11.28
C CYS A 266 19.74 -7.04 12.00
N ASP A 267 20.38 -8.16 12.29
CA ASP A 267 21.63 -8.19 13.05
C ASP A 267 22.87 -8.25 12.15
N GLY A 268 24.04 -8.01 12.75
CA GLY A 268 25.33 -8.16 12.08
C GLY A 268 25.47 -7.30 10.81
N PRO A 269 25.91 -7.89 9.67
CA PRO A 269 26.02 -7.16 8.41
C PRO A 269 24.72 -6.55 7.92
N GLU A 270 23.56 -7.10 8.25
CA GLU A 270 22.25 -6.63 7.78
C GLU A 270 21.71 -5.43 8.56
N SER A 271 22.31 -5.06 9.70
CA SER A 271 21.88 -3.93 10.53
C SER A 271 21.69 -2.59 9.80
N THR A 272 22.41 -2.37 8.70
CA THR A 272 22.27 -1.17 7.85
C THR A 272 21.05 -1.20 6.93
N CYS A 273 20.43 -2.36 6.73
CA CYS A 273 19.22 -2.55 5.95
C CYS A 273 17.94 -2.17 6.71
N CYS A 274 17.98 -2.19 8.05
CA CYS A 274 16.86 -1.83 8.92
C CYS A 274 17.23 -0.67 9.85
N PRO A 275 17.45 0.55 9.32
CA PRO A 275 17.91 1.65 10.13
C PRO A 275 16.82 2.07 11.13
N ALA A 276 17.23 2.35 12.38
CA ALA A 276 16.35 2.73 13.49
C ALA A 276 15.47 3.97 13.24
N ASN A 277 15.83 4.81 12.25
CA ASN A 277 15.08 5.99 11.83
C ASN A 277 14.27 5.78 10.53
N SER A 278 14.12 4.52 10.09
CA SER A 278 13.32 4.21 8.90
C SER A 278 11.82 4.24 9.23
N LYS A 279 10.99 4.33 8.19
CA LYS A 279 9.55 4.11 8.30
C LYS A 279 9.17 2.63 8.23
N MET A 280 10.14 1.71 8.17
CA MET A 280 9.91 0.28 8.09
C MET A 280 8.96 -0.17 9.22
N PRO A 281 7.93 -0.98 8.93
CA PRO A 281 7.67 -1.74 7.69
C PRO A 281 7.07 -0.93 6.52
N TRP A 282 6.79 0.36 6.71
CA TRP A 282 6.09 1.20 5.73
C TRP A 282 7.03 1.94 4.80
N PHE A 283 6.74 1.87 3.50
CA PHE A 283 7.33 2.77 2.51
C PHE A 283 6.39 3.92 2.17
N TYR A 284 6.98 5.02 1.68
CA TYR A 284 6.28 6.09 1.01
C TYR A 284 7.01 6.44 -0.29
N ARG A 285 6.26 6.56 -1.37
CA ARG A 285 6.75 6.84 -2.72
C ARG A 285 5.91 7.95 -3.35
N SER A 286 6.57 9.03 -3.78
CA SER A 286 5.97 9.98 -4.73
C SER A 286 6.42 9.57 -6.13
N LEU A 287 5.47 9.47 -7.06
CA LEU A 287 5.70 9.22 -8.47
C LEU A 287 5.88 10.57 -9.20
N ASP A 288 6.66 10.56 -10.27
CA ASP A 288 6.95 11.76 -11.07
C ASP A 288 5.73 12.24 -11.87
N THR A 289 4.81 11.32 -12.18
CA THR A 289 3.59 11.60 -12.94
C THR A 289 2.36 11.08 -12.21
N GLN A 290 1.20 11.64 -12.56
CA GLN A 290 -0.08 11.10 -12.12
C GLN A 290 -0.49 9.93 -13.01
N THR A 291 -1.05 8.90 -12.40
CA THR A 291 -1.59 7.74 -13.11
C THR A 291 -2.92 7.30 -12.50
N THR A 292 -3.62 6.44 -13.22
CA THR A 292 -4.82 5.70 -12.79
C THR A 292 -4.60 4.20 -12.82
N ASP A 293 -3.36 3.75 -13.08
CA ASP A 293 -3.03 2.35 -13.21
C ASP A 293 -3.39 1.57 -11.93
N ASP A 294 -3.72 0.30 -12.09
CA ASP A 294 -3.82 -0.59 -10.95
C ASP A 294 -2.43 -0.88 -10.38
N ILE A 295 -2.37 -1.15 -9.08
CA ILE A 295 -1.13 -1.56 -8.43
C ILE A 295 -0.95 -3.06 -8.62
N GLU A 296 0.14 -3.47 -9.24
CA GLU A 296 0.54 -4.87 -9.35
C GLU A 296 1.54 -5.20 -8.24
N GLN A 297 1.30 -6.32 -7.56
CA GLN A 297 2.25 -6.91 -6.61
C GLN A 297 2.71 -8.25 -7.16
N ARG A 298 4.02 -8.42 -7.24
CA ARG A 298 4.68 -9.56 -7.88
C ARG A 298 5.55 -10.28 -6.87
N VAL A 299 5.28 -11.55 -6.60
CA VAL A 299 6.20 -12.41 -5.85
C VAL A 299 7.11 -13.10 -6.85
N CYS A 300 8.41 -12.85 -6.76
CA CYS A 300 9.40 -13.21 -7.76
C CYS A 300 10.45 -14.17 -7.22
N ARG A 301 11.00 -14.99 -8.11
CA ARG A 301 12.21 -15.77 -7.87
C ARG A 301 13.07 -15.82 -9.12
N SER A 302 14.35 -15.58 -8.93
CA SER A 302 15.39 -15.41 -9.94
C SER A 302 16.15 -16.69 -10.26
N ARG A 303 16.08 -17.73 -9.40
CA ARG A 303 16.77 -19.01 -9.62
C ARG A 303 15.81 -20.18 -9.86
N LYS A 304 16.25 -21.05 -10.77
CA LYS A 304 15.64 -22.34 -11.08
C LYS A 304 16.14 -23.32 -10.04
N GLU A 305 15.28 -23.61 -9.07
CA GLU A 305 15.53 -24.61 -8.04
C GLU A 305 14.35 -25.59 -8.01
N SER A 306 14.64 -26.86 -7.74
CA SER A 306 13.64 -27.88 -7.47
C SER A 306 13.05 -27.64 -6.08
N GLY A 307 11.72 -27.57 -5.98
CA GLY A 307 11.02 -27.37 -4.71
C GLY A 307 10.63 -25.91 -4.45
N ALA A 308 10.07 -25.67 -3.26
CA ALA A 308 9.76 -24.33 -2.79
C ALA A 308 11.05 -23.64 -2.34
N SER A 309 11.27 -22.39 -2.77
CA SER A 309 12.34 -21.54 -2.26
C SER A 309 11.99 -20.08 -2.55
N GLY A 310 12.49 -19.17 -1.73
CA GLY A 310 12.33 -17.73 -1.88
C GLY A 310 11.50 -17.13 -0.75
N VAL A 311 10.64 -16.19 -1.10
CA VAL A 311 9.83 -15.45 -0.14
C VAL A 311 8.35 -15.83 -0.20
N LEU A 312 7.71 -15.72 0.95
CA LEU A 312 6.28 -15.88 1.17
C LEU A 312 5.76 -14.64 1.88
N VAL A 313 4.48 -14.30 1.76
CA VAL A 313 3.88 -13.10 2.36
C VAL A 313 2.61 -13.43 3.13
N ASP A 314 2.35 -12.68 4.19
CA ASP A 314 1.10 -12.78 4.96
C ASP A 314 0.37 -11.46 5.15
N ILE A 315 1.11 -10.35 5.22
CA ILE A 315 0.57 -9.00 5.27
C ILE A 315 0.92 -8.25 3.98
N ILE A 316 -0.09 -7.64 3.37
CA ILE A 316 0.07 -6.60 2.36
C ILE A 316 -0.92 -5.50 2.67
N GLU A 317 -0.45 -4.27 2.67
CA GLU A 317 -1.31 -3.11 2.80
C GLU A 317 -0.82 -2.01 1.87
N LEU A 318 -1.67 -1.56 0.94
CA LEU A 318 -1.29 -0.60 -0.10
C LEU A 318 -2.32 0.51 -0.19
N TYR A 319 -1.83 1.76 -0.23
CA TYR A 319 -2.62 2.98 -0.28
C TYR A 319 -2.15 3.89 -1.42
N ILE A 320 -3.10 4.66 -1.98
CA ILE A 320 -2.85 5.70 -2.97
C ILE A 320 -3.44 7.05 -2.55
N LYS A 321 -2.83 8.15 -3.01
CA LYS A 321 -3.27 9.54 -2.77
C LYS A 321 -2.88 10.50 -3.90
#